data_AF-A0A949J2V8-F1
#
_entry.id   AF-A0A949J2V8-F1
#
_cell.length_a   1.000
_cell.length_b   1.000
_cell.length_c   1.000
_cell.angle_alpha   90.00
_cell.angle_beta   90.00
_cell.angle_gamma   90.00
#
_symmetry.space_group_name_H-M   'P 1'
#
loop_
_entity.id
_entity.type
_entity.pdbx_description
1 polymer ?
#
loop_
_entity_poly.entity_id
_entity_poly.type
_entity_poly.pdbx_seq_one_letter_code
_entity_poly.pdbx_strand_id
1 'polypeptide(L)'
;MKQKIVKILSGKEAVSIVIVAIIALFLFSFRRVPAASTAIPGSIDVTPSVANTYSIPLTVQGIDASTGNSVNSQALTLTLQVFDPAACPTFSANPPQLLIPPPASSTLSWNCTNAVPASCVIMGSKTDGSGAFVAAQNQNPSGQIQVSPGATTVYTLTCQNFAGQTSVPVQTTVKVITLGYIEK
;
A
#
# COMPACT_ATOMS: atom_id res chain seq x y z
N MET A 1 -9.06 -26.04 -2.15
CA MET A 1 -8.35 -25.31 -1.08
C MET A 1 -8.89 -23.89 -1.01
N LYS A 2 -9.31 -23.40 0.16
CA LYS A 2 -9.63 -21.98 0.35
C LYS A 2 -8.37 -21.30 0.90
N GLN A 3 -7.86 -20.28 0.23
CA GLN A 3 -6.72 -19.50 0.71
C GLN A 3 -7.22 -18.15 1.25
N LYS A 4 -6.68 -17.70 2.38
CA LYS A 4 -6.88 -16.35 2.90
C LYS A 4 -5.53 -15.66 2.92
N ILE A 5 -5.44 -14.48 2.32
CA ILE A 5 -4.21 -13.70 2.22
C ILE A 5 -4.28 -12.55 3.22
N VAL A 6 -3.24 -12.40 4.03
CA VAL A 6 -3.07 -11.26 4.94
C VAL A 6 -1.86 -10.46 4.47
N LYS A 7 -2.00 -9.14 4.37
CA LYS A 7 -0.96 -8.23 3.91
C LYS A 7 -0.50 -7.34 5.07
N ILE A 8 0.80 -7.26 5.29
CA ILE A 8 1.40 -6.49 6.40
C ILE A 8 2.67 -5.77 5.96
N LEU A 9 3.13 -4.81 6.77
CA LEU A 9 4.33 -4.02 6.50
C LEU A 9 5.55 -4.63 7.21
N SER A 10 6.70 -4.58 6.54
CA SER A 10 8.00 -4.84 7.16
C SER A 10 8.30 -3.84 8.28
N GLY A 11 8.81 -4.32 9.43
CA GLY A 11 9.35 -3.46 10.49
C GLY A 11 8.33 -2.77 11.41
N LYS A 12 7.04 -3.10 11.35
CA LYS A 12 6.07 -2.71 12.40
C LYS A 12 6.06 -3.75 13.53
N GLU A 13 5.69 -3.29 14.74
CA GLU A 13 5.52 -4.15 15.93
C GLU A 13 4.63 -5.36 15.64
N ALA A 14 4.85 -6.44 16.40
CA ALA A 14 4.26 -7.76 16.23
C ALA A 14 2.79 -7.69 15.77
N VAL A 15 2.51 -8.29 14.62
CA VAL A 15 1.13 -8.40 14.14
C VAL A 15 0.53 -9.68 14.69
N SER A 16 -0.36 -9.56 15.68
CA SER A 16 -1.15 -10.68 16.17
C SER A 16 -2.26 -11.01 15.17
N ILE A 17 -2.14 -12.13 14.48
CA ILE A 17 -3.19 -12.62 13.59
C ILE A 17 -4.14 -13.50 14.42
N VAL A 18 -5.36 -13.01 14.65
CA VAL A 18 -6.42 -13.80 15.31
C VAL A 18 -7.02 -14.76 14.28
N ILE A 19 -6.76 -16.05 14.46
CA ILE A 19 -7.34 -17.10 13.62
C ILE A 19 -8.63 -17.57 14.28
N VAL A 20 -9.78 -17.20 13.70
CA VAL A 20 -11.09 -17.75 14.11
C VAL A 20 -11.38 -18.98 13.27
N ALA A 21 -11.13 -20.17 13.82
CA ALA A 21 -11.57 -21.42 13.21
C ALA A 21 -13.06 -21.65 13.52
N ILE A 22 -13.90 -21.62 12.48
CA ILE A 22 -15.32 -21.97 12.60
C ILE A 22 -15.44 -23.50 12.53
N ILE A 23 -15.69 -24.14 13.68
CA ILE A 23 -15.92 -25.58 13.79
C ILE A 23 -17.39 -25.85 13.44
N ALA A 24 -17.67 -26.41 12.28
CA ALA A 24 -19.01 -26.91 11.93
C ALA A 24 -19.00 -28.45 12.01
N LEU A 25 -19.62 -29.02 13.05
CA LEU A 25 -19.88 -30.46 13.11
C LEU A 25 -20.98 -30.81 12.09
N PHE A 26 -20.64 -31.50 11.01
CA PHE A 26 -21.63 -32.21 10.20
C PHE A 26 -21.81 -33.62 10.76
N LEU A 27 -22.88 -33.82 11.52
CA LEU A 27 -23.32 -35.14 11.96
C LEU A 27 -24.06 -35.83 10.80
N PHE A 28 -23.52 -36.94 10.31
CA PHE A 28 -24.30 -37.91 9.54
C PHE A 28 -25.28 -38.59 10.51
N SER A 29 -26.57 -38.23 10.37
CA SER A 29 -27.76 -39.00 10.75
C SER A 29 -27.76 -39.69 12.13
N PHE A 30 -28.18 -38.97 13.17
CA PHE A 30 -29.47 -39.11 13.88
C PHE A 30 -29.46 -38.22 15.14
N ARG A 31 -30.54 -37.44 15.34
CA ARG A 31 -30.81 -36.42 16.39
C ARG A 31 -29.98 -35.13 16.33
N ARG A 32 -30.72 -34.02 16.14
CA ARG A 32 -30.24 -32.63 16.27
C ARG A 32 -29.78 -32.38 17.72
N VAL A 33 -28.49 -32.35 17.95
CA VAL A 33 -27.89 -31.60 19.05
C VAL A 33 -27.44 -30.27 18.45
N PRO A 34 -27.80 -29.09 19.02
CA PRO A 34 -27.23 -27.84 18.57
C PRO A 34 -25.72 -27.90 18.84
N ALA A 35 -24.92 -28.08 17.79
CA ALA A 35 -23.48 -28.09 17.90
C ALA A 35 -23.02 -26.68 18.29
N ALA A 36 -22.69 -26.48 19.56
CA ALA A 36 -21.97 -25.30 20.00
C ALA A 36 -20.59 -25.35 19.34
N SER A 37 -20.35 -24.46 18.37
CA SER A 37 -19.03 -24.29 17.77
C SER A 37 -18.17 -23.44 18.71
N THR A 38 -17.42 -24.07 19.61
CA THR A 38 -16.40 -23.36 20.38
C THR A 38 -15.18 -23.13 19.51
N ALA A 39 -15.08 -21.96 18.87
CA ALA A 39 -13.83 -21.52 18.26
C ALA A 39 -12.75 -21.49 19.35
N ILE A 40 -11.63 -22.20 19.15
CA ILE A 40 -10.46 -22.04 20.00
C ILE A 40 -9.70 -20.83 19.42
N PRO A 41 -9.69 -19.66 20.10
CA PRO A 41 -8.89 -18.54 19.64
C PRO A 41 -7.41 -18.91 19.80
N GLY A 42 -6.67 -18.89 18.69
CA GLY A 42 -5.21 -18.94 18.68
C GLY A 42 -4.66 -17.67 18.05
N SER A 43 -3.59 -17.13 18.63
CA SER A 43 -2.79 -16.06 18.04
C SER A 43 -1.43 -16.60 17.62
N ILE A 44 -0.98 -16.15 16.44
CA ILE A 44 0.42 -16.27 16.04
C ILE A 44 0.94 -14.85 15.95
N ASP A 45 2.00 -14.57 16.69
CA ASP A 45 2.75 -13.33 16.56
C ASP A 45 3.81 -13.53 15.49
N VAL A 46 3.77 -12.71 14.45
CA VAL A 46 4.79 -12.69 13.40
C VAL A 46 5.48 -11.35 13.43
N THR A 47 6.80 -11.37 13.47
CA THR A 47 7.66 -10.17 13.43
C THR A 47 8.50 -10.19 12.16
N PRO A 48 7.90 -9.89 11.00
CA PRO A 48 8.67 -9.91 9.77
C PRO A 48 9.47 -8.61 9.61
N SER A 49 10.77 -8.76 9.39
CA SER A 49 11.73 -7.65 9.30
C SER A 49 12.11 -7.26 7.87
N VAL A 50 11.61 -7.98 6.86
CA VAL A 50 11.89 -7.74 5.43
C VAL A 50 10.73 -8.24 4.57
N ALA A 51 10.56 -7.64 3.38
CA ALA A 51 9.60 -8.12 2.38
C ALA A 51 9.79 -9.63 2.12
N ASN A 52 8.77 -10.41 2.44
CA ASN A 52 8.80 -11.86 2.36
C ASN A 52 7.38 -12.43 2.32
N THR A 53 7.27 -13.65 1.79
CA THR A 53 6.04 -14.43 1.87
C THR A 53 6.23 -15.57 2.88
N TYR A 54 5.36 -15.66 3.86
CA TYR A 54 5.36 -16.75 4.84
C TYR A 54 4.15 -17.67 4.59
N SER A 55 4.42 -18.97 4.53
CA SER A 55 3.40 -20.00 4.43
C SER A 55 3.27 -20.69 5.77
N ILE A 56 2.15 -20.47 6.45
CA ILE A 56 1.87 -21.08 7.74
C ILE A 56 0.95 -22.29 7.48
N PRO A 57 1.45 -23.53 7.65
CA PRO A 57 0.61 -24.71 7.56
C PRO A 57 -0.34 -24.74 8.76
N LEU A 58 -1.62 -24.91 8.47
CA LEU A 58 -2.68 -25.06 9.46
C LEU A 58 -3.37 -26.40 9.24
N THR A 59 -3.80 -27.03 10.32
CA THR A 59 -4.57 -28.27 10.26
C THR A 59 -5.90 -28.05 10.96
N VAL A 60 -6.99 -28.23 10.21
CA VAL A 60 -8.35 -28.24 10.78
C VAL A 60 -8.68 -29.69 11.09
N GLN A 61 -8.83 -30.02 12.37
CA GLN A 61 -9.27 -31.34 12.80
C GLN A 61 -10.72 -31.31 13.25
N GLY A 62 -11.52 -32.22 12.72
CA GLY A 62 -12.81 -32.58 13.32
C GLY A 62 -12.57 -33.56 14.46
N ILE A 63 -13.13 -33.29 15.63
CA ILE A 63 -13.00 -34.15 16.81
C ILE A 63 -14.36 -34.78 17.12
N ASP A 64 -14.35 -36.07 17.42
CA ASP A 64 -15.52 -36.77 17.96
C ASP A 64 -15.75 -36.31 19.41
N ALA A 65 -16.90 -35.69 19.66
CA ALA A 65 -17.24 -35.15 20.96
C ALA A 65 -17.34 -36.20 22.07
N SER A 66 -17.54 -37.48 21.73
CA SER A 66 -17.70 -38.58 22.70
C SER A 66 -16.37 -39.20 23.12
N THR A 67 -15.38 -39.23 22.22
CA THR A 67 -14.09 -39.90 22.46
C THR A 67 -12.92 -38.92 22.53
N GLY A 68 -13.10 -37.67 22.11
CA GLY A 68 -12.02 -36.69 21.99
C GLY A 68 -11.05 -36.98 20.84
N ASN A 69 -11.31 -38.01 20.04
CA ASN A 69 -10.43 -38.42 18.96
C ASN A 69 -10.66 -37.61 17.69
N SER A 70 -9.59 -37.35 16.94
CA SER A 70 -9.70 -36.73 15.62
C SER A 70 -10.34 -37.70 14.64
N VAL A 71 -11.46 -37.29 14.03
CA VAL A 71 -12.22 -38.10 13.06
C VAL A 71 -12.02 -37.64 11.63
N ASN A 72 -11.57 -36.40 11.43
CA ASN A 72 -11.22 -35.86 10.12
C ASN A 72 -10.10 -34.82 10.27
N SER A 73 -9.24 -34.71 9.25
CA SER A 73 -8.19 -33.69 9.20
C SER A 73 -8.14 -33.08 7.81
N GLN A 74 -8.07 -31.75 7.74
CA GLN A 74 -7.87 -31.01 6.49
C GLN A 74 -6.70 -30.04 6.65
N ALA A 75 -5.77 -30.09 5.69
CA ALA A 75 -4.70 -29.11 5.60
C ALA A 75 -5.22 -27.79 5.00
N LEU A 76 -4.83 -26.69 5.61
CA LEU A 76 -5.04 -25.33 5.16
C LEU A 76 -3.67 -24.61 5.13
N THR A 77 -3.50 -23.66 4.22
CA THR A 77 -2.32 -22.79 4.21
C THR A 77 -2.77 -21.36 4.37
N LEU A 78 -2.21 -20.68 5.37
CA LEU A 78 -2.31 -19.22 5.50
C LEU A 78 -1.07 -18.61 4.84
N THR A 79 -1.30 -17.70 3.89
CA THR A 79 -0.22 -16.99 3.22
C THR A 79 -0.15 -15.56 3.75
N LEU A 80 0.98 -15.21 4.34
CA LEU A 80 1.27 -13.87 4.83
C LEU A 80 2.23 -13.20 3.86
N GLN A 81 1.86 -12.03 3.35
CA GLN A 81 2.71 -11.24 2.48
C GLN A 81 3.15 -9.97 3.20
N VAL A 82 4.47 -9.80 3.27
CA VAL A 82 5.12 -8.65 3.89
C VAL A 82 5.71 -7.79 2.80
N PHE A 83 5.41 -6.50 2.85
CA PHE A 83 5.89 -5.53 1.87
C PHE A 83 6.77 -4.49 2.56
N ASP A 84 7.79 -4.04 1.85
CA ASP A 84 8.56 -2.87 2.26
C ASP A 84 7.77 -1.59 1.96
N PRO A 85 8.00 -0.50 2.73
CA PRO A 85 7.38 0.79 2.44
C PRO A 85 7.83 1.31 1.08
N ALA A 86 6.90 1.98 0.38
CA ALA A 86 7.24 2.70 -0.84
C ALA A 86 8.16 3.90 -0.50
N ALA A 87 9.22 4.07 -1.28
CA ALA A 87 10.17 5.17 -1.11
C ALA A 87 10.46 5.82 -2.46
N CYS A 88 10.52 7.14 -2.52
CA CYS A 88 10.78 7.90 -3.74
C CYS A 88 12.07 8.72 -3.60
N PRO A 89 13.25 8.07 -3.67
CA PRO A 89 14.53 8.76 -3.44
C PRO A 89 14.83 9.84 -4.48
N THR A 90 14.21 9.78 -5.66
CA THR A 90 14.36 10.82 -6.68
C THR A 90 13.01 11.44 -7.02
N PHE A 91 12.96 12.76 -6.93
CA PHE A 91 11.90 13.58 -7.49
C PHE A 91 12.47 14.96 -7.80
N SER A 92 12.53 15.33 -9.07
CA SER A 92 13.20 16.54 -9.51
C SER A 92 12.46 17.22 -10.65
N ALA A 93 12.70 18.52 -10.79
CA ALA A 93 12.20 19.35 -11.87
C ALA A 93 13.38 19.87 -12.71
N ASN A 94 13.28 19.78 -14.03
CA ASN A 94 14.31 20.29 -14.94
C ASN A 94 13.68 20.97 -16.19
N PRO A 95 13.95 22.26 -16.44
CA PRO A 95 14.66 23.19 -15.56
C PRO A 95 13.88 23.48 -14.27
N PRO A 96 14.54 23.70 -13.12
CA PRO A 96 13.86 24.04 -11.86
C PRO A 96 13.35 25.49 -11.82
N GLN A 97 13.75 26.31 -12.78
CA GLN A 97 13.37 27.71 -12.89
C GLN A 97 12.90 28.04 -14.29
N LEU A 98 11.78 28.74 -14.38
CA LEU A 98 11.14 29.19 -15.61
C LEU A 98 11.11 30.72 -15.64
N LEU A 99 11.53 31.29 -16.76
CA LEU A 99 11.43 32.73 -17.04
C LEU A 99 10.19 32.95 -17.91
N ILE A 100 9.30 33.85 -17.49
CA ILE A 100 8.08 34.19 -18.21
C ILE A 100 8.10 35.69 -18.54
N PRO A 101 7.80 36.10 -19.79
CA PRO A 101 7.34 35.28 -20.94
C PRO A 101 8.47 34.84 -21.92
N PRO A 102 8.29 33.80 -22.83
CA PRO A 102 7.12 32.96 -23.18
C PRO A 102 7.38 31.40 -23.16
N PRO A 103 6.47 30.50 -23.62
CA PRO A 103 6.10 29.25 -22.91
C PRO A 103 7.27 28.47 -22.30
N ALA A 104 7.37 28.54 -20.99
CA ALA A 104 8.37 27.82 -20.23
C ALA A 104 7.74 26.56 -19.64
N SER A 105 8.39 25.42 -19.83
CA SER A 105 7.98 24.14 -19.26
C SER A 105 9.12 23.54 -18.46
N SER A 106 8.75 22.74 -17.45
CA SER A 106 9.67 21.95 -16.67
C SER A 106 9.26 20.48 -16.76
N THR A 107 10.23 19.58 -16.82
CA THR A 107 9.97 18.14 -16.75
C THR A 107 10.17 17.68 -15.31
N LEU A 108 9.10 17.18 -14.69
CA LEU A 108 9.18 16.46 -13.43
C LEU A 108 9.61 15.02 -13.73
N SER A 109 10.61 14.52 -13.00
CA SER A 109 11.11 13.15 -13.14
C SER A 109 11.21 12.48 -11.78
N TRP A 110 10.81 11.21 -11.70
CA TRP A 110 10.83 10.45 -10.45
C TRP A 110 11.20 8.99 -10.66
N ASN A 111 11.69 8.39 -9.58
CA ASN A 111 11.89 6.96 -9.45
C ASN A 111 11.65 6.53 -8.01
N CYS A 112 10.70 5.63 -7.82
CA CYS A 112 10.32 5.09 -6.52
C CYS A 112 10.57 3.58 -6.48
N THR A 113 10.97 3.08 -5.31
CA THR A 113 11.11 1.66 -5.01
C THR A 113 9.92 1.19 -4.17
N ASN A 114 9.59 -0.10 -4.29
CA ASN A 114 8.51 -0.78 -3.55
C ASN A 114 7.10 -0.20 -3.75
N ALA A 115 6.93 0.76 -4.65
CA ALA A 115 5.64 1.27 -5.08
C ALA A 115 5.03 0.35 -6.15
N VAL A 116 3.70 0.31 -6.22
CA VAL A 116 2.97 -0.50 -7.21
C VAL A 116 2.64 0.32 -8.46
N PRO A 117 2.49 -0.32 -9.64
CA PRO A 117 2.03 0.36 -10.85
C PRO A 117 0.74 1.14 -10.62
N ALA A 118 0.61 2.27 -11.31
CA ALA A 118 -0.56 3.16 -11.23
C ALA A 118 -0.96 3.63 -9.81
N SER A 119 -0.03 3.71 -8.86
CA SER A 119 -0.31 4.17 -7.48
C SER A 119 0.21 5.57 -7.15
N CYS A 120 1.04 6.13 -8.02
CA CYS A 120 1.68 7.41 -7.76
C CYS A 120 0.76 8.58 -8.13
N VAL A 121 0.72 9.58 -7.25
CA VAL A 121 -0.02 10.83 -7.42
C VAL A 121 0.95 11.99 -7.22
N ILE A 122 0.88 12.97 -8.12
CA ILE A 122 1.60 14.23 -8.03
C ILE A 122 0.59 15.34 -7.77
N MET A 123 0.69 15.97 -6.61
CA MET A 123 -0.06 17.17 -6.25
C MET A 123 0.79 18.40 -6.55
N GLY A 124 0.19 19.45 -7.11
CA GLY A 124 0.79 20.78 -7.21
C GLY A 124 0.16 21.73 -6.19
N SER A 125 0.95 22.62 -5.60
CA SER A 125 0.47 23.70 -4.75
C SER A 125 1.16 24.99 -5.17
N LYS A 126 0.36 25.99 -5.55
CA LYS A 126 0.91 27.30 -5.89
C LYS A 126 1.26 28.07 -4.62
N THR A 127 2.37 28.79 -4.67
CA THR A 127 2.86 29.61 -3.55
C THR A 127 2.12 30.94 -3.40
N ASP A 128 1.31 31.32 -4.39
CA ASP A 128 0.45 32.52 -4.39
C ASP A 128 -0.85 32.33 -3.59
N GLY A 129 -1.06 31.15 -2.99
CA GLY A 129 -2.26 30.84 -2.21
C GLY A 129 -3.45 30.37 -3.03
N SER A 130 -3.31 30.15 -4.35
CA SER A 130 -4.41 29.65 -5.21
C SER A 130 -4.82 28.19 -4.96
N GLY A 131 -4.30 27.56 -3.90
CA GLY A 131 -4.65 26.20 -3.47
C GLY A 131 -3.85 25.08 -4.15
N ALA A 132 -4.12 23.86 -3.68
CA ALA A 132 -3.54 22.63 -4.21
C ALA A 132 -4.41 22.02 -5.33
N PHE A 133 -3.77 21.32 -6.26
CA PHE A 133 -4.40 20.67 -7.40
C PHE A 133 -3.73 19.33 -7.70
N VAL A 134 -4.44 18.43 -8.39
CA VAL A 134 -3.88 17.18 -8.89
C VAL A 134 -3.15 17.46 -10.20
N ALA A 135 -1.82 17.35 -10.21
CA ALA A 135 -1.02 17.52 -11.43
C ALA A 135 -0.99 16.24 -12.26
N ALA A 136 -0.91 15.08 -11.61
CA ALA A 136 -0.98 13.77 -12.25
C ALA A 136 -1.47 12.70 -11.27
N GLN A 137 -2.16 11.68 -11.77
CA GLN A 137 -2.66 10.54 -10.98
C GLN A 137 -2.42 9.23 -11.73
N ASN A 138 -2.54 8.10 -11.02
CA ASN A 138 -2.36 6.76 -11.58
C ASN A 138 -1.02 6.58 -12.31
N GLN A 139 0.03 7.23 -11.79
CA GLN A 139 1.36 7.17 -12.37
C GLN A 139 2.09 5.89 -11.92
N ASN A 140 3.02 5.43 -12.75
CA ASN A 140 3.91 4.34 -12.40
C ASN A 140 5.02 4.80 -11.44
N PRO A 141 5.68 3.86 -10.72
CA PRO A 141 6.76 4.15 -9.78
C PRO A 141 7.92 4.95 -10.35
N SER A 142 8.13 4.88 -11.66
CA SER A 142 9.11 5.69 -12.39
C SER A 142 8.42 6.36 -13.56
N GLY A 143 8.77 7.60 -13.84
CA GLY A 143 8.16 8.34 -14.93
C GLY A 143 8.67 9.76 -15.06
N GLN A 144 8.14 10.42 -16.09
CA GLN A 144 8.37 11.83 -16.36
C GLN A 144 7.06 12.48 -16.82
N ILE A 145 6.84 13.74 -16.45
CA ILE A 145 5.74 14.54 -16.96
C ILE A 145 6.19 15.98 -17.17
N GLN A 146 5.78 16.59 -18.29
CA GLN A 146 5.96 18.01 -18.50
C GLN A 146 4.88 18.82 -17.77
N VAL A 147 5.29 19.91 -17.13
CA VAL A 147 4.41 20.88 -16.48
C VAL A 147 4.76 22.29 -16.94
N SER A 148 3.74 23.15 -17.02
CA SER A 148 3.91 24.57 -17.40
C SER A 148 3.21 25.46 -16.38
N PRO A 149 3.74 25.55 -15.14
CA PRO A 149 3.10 26.35 -14.10
C PRO A 149 3.18 27.85 -14.41
N GLY A 150 2.07 28.56 -14.24
CA GLY A 150 1.99 30.03 -14.40
C GLY A 150 2.52 30.82 -13.20
N ALA A 151 2.75 30.16 -12.06
CA ALA A 151 3.31 30.74 -10.84
C ALA A 151 4.22 29.72 -10.14
N THR A 152 5.06 30.16 -9.21
CA THR A 152 5.95 29.25 -8.47
C THR A 152 5.12 28.18 -7.77
N THR A 153 5.39 26.92 -8.13
CA THR A 153 4.59 25.76 -7.73
C THR A 153 5.47 24.71 -7.07
N VAL A 154 5.05 24.26 -5.90
CA VAL A 154 5.62 23.10 -5.20
C VAL A 154 4.86 21.87 -5.65
N TYR A 155 5.58 20.90 -6.19
CA TYR A 155 5.03 19.58 -6.52
C TYR A 155 5.38 18.60 -5.41
N THR A 156 4.42 17.76 -5.04
CA THR A 156 4.55 16.71 -4.02
C THR A 156 4.18 15.37 -4.65
N LEU A 157 5.09 14.40 -4.56
CA LEU A 157 4.90 13.03 -5.03
C LEU A 157 4.63 12.10 -3.85
N THR A 158 3.59 11.27 -3.98
CA THR A 158 3.27 10.16 -3.08
C THR A 158 2.90 8.93 -3.89
N CYS A 159 3.36 7.75 -3.48
CA CYS A 159 3.03 6.47 -4.11
C CYS A 159 2.58 5.44 -3.06
N GLN A 160 1.97 4.33 -3.49
CA GLN A 160 1.55 3.27 -2.57
C GLN A 160 2.25 1.94 -2.86
N ASN A 161 2.45 1.13 -1.81
CA ASN A 161 2.90 -0.26 -1.95
C ASN A 161 1.71 -1.24 -2.02
N PHE A 162 1.99 -2.54 -2.18
CA PHE A 162 0.96 -3.58 -2.28
C PHE A 162 0.13 -3.80 -1.00
N ALA A 163 0.61 -3.27 0.14
CA ALA A 163 -0.12 -3.22 1.41
C ALA A 163 -1.05 -1.99 1.52
N GLY A 164 -1.10 -1.13 0.50
CA GLY A 164 -1.92 0.10 0.49
C GLY A 164 -1.31 1.25 1.30
N GLN A 165 -0.04 1.14 1.71
CA GLN A 165 0.62 2.20 2.46
C GLN A 165 1.24 3.25 1.55
N THR A 166 1.07 4.50 1.93
CA THR A 166 1.58 5.65 1.17
C THR A 166 3.02 5.97 1.60
N SER A 167 3.87 6.31 0.62
CA SER A 167 5.23 6.75 0.85
C SER A 167 5.28 8.04 1.66
N VAL A 168 6.43 8.31 2.28
CA VAL A 168 6.72 9.68 2.77
C VAL A 168 6.65 10.63 1.57
N PRO A 169 5.95 11.77 1.67
CA PRO A 169 5.88 12.73 0.58
C PRO A 169 7.25 13.31 0.24
N VAL A 170 7.59 13.37 -1.04
CA VAL A 170 8.80 14.04 -1.53
C VAL A 170 8.41 15.22 -2.41
N GLN A 171 9.19 16.30 -2.35
CA GLN A 171 8.83 17.56 -2.98
C GLN A 171 9.91 18.05 -3.93
N THR A 172 9.47 18.73 -5.00
CA THR A 172 10.33 19.53 -5.86
C THR A 172 9.61 20.83 -6.20
N THR A 173 10.36 21.89 -6.48
CA THR A 173 9.78 23.21 -6.75
C THR A 173 10.14 23.66 -8.15
N VAL A 174 9.15 24.12 -8.90
CA VAL A 174 9.36 24.86 -10.14
C VAL A 174 9.17 26.34 -9.82
N LYS A 175 10.28 27.08 -9.81
CA LYS A 175 10.27 28.53 -9.56
C LYS A 175 9.91 29.26 -10.85
N VAL A 176 8.93 30.14 -10.77
CA VAL A 176 8.55 31.03 -11.86
C VAL A 176 9.09 32.43 -11.56
N ILE A 177 9.84 32.98 -12.51
CA ILE A 177 10.30 34.36 -12.49
C ILE A 177 9.59 35.12 -13.60
N THR A 178 8.78 36.10 -13.20
CA THR A 178 8.14 37.03 -14.13
C THR A 178 9.09 38.18 -14.41
N LEU A 179 9.50 38.32 -15.66
CA LEU A 179 10.21 39.52 -16.11
C LEU A 179 9.17 40.62 -16.33
N GLY A 180 9.30 41.73 -15.61
CA GLY A 180 8.50 42.92 -15.87
C GLY A 180 8.80 43.42 -17.29
N TYR A 181 7.78 43.57 -18.12
CA TYR A 181 7.91 44.32 -19.35
C TYR A 181 8.12 45.79 -19.01
N ILE A 182 9.23 46.36 -19.45
CA ILE A 182 9.40 47.81 -19.51
C ILE A 182 8.79 48.23 -20.85
N GLU A 183 7.62 48.85 -20.83
CA GLU A 183 7.10 49.55 -22.01
C GLU A 183 8.09 50.69 -22.36
N LYS A 184 8.54 50.72 -23.62
CA LYS A 184 9.36 51.81 -24.17
C LYS A 184 8.47 52.91 -24.74
#